data_AF-A0A9P1GIC6-F1
#
_entry.id   AF-A0A9P1GIC6-F1
#
_cell.length_a   1.000
_cell.length_b   1.000
_cell.length_c   1.000
_cell.angle_alpha   90.00
_cell.angle_beta   90.00
_cell.angle_gamma   90.00
#
_symmetry.space_group_name_H-M   'P 1'
#
loop_
_entity.id
_entity.type
_entity.pdbx_description
1 polymer ?
#
loop_
_entity_poly.entity_id
_entity_poly.type
_entity_poly.pdbx_seq_one_letter_code
_entity_poly.pdbx_strand_id
1 'polypeptide(L)'
;MDFMHPMDLDCKRLPFPTLTGEKLQDIELKPHSLVFPTPLLKMPHELHLGSAPDYVQKDGDRTRVTLPIYCRAEVLPLAADTECFLIATQNCRGWGQGGDGLTVSSGVNRTDFTFRSGVFQGFPRVTRQGSPMLRSLEWNELSMVLSETLASYWINGMLVASCKLEPGEVPAAELYLGLTSYSTAYRVRGFDVSRDPAVLQRVCTLQEMRQLGVFKEKVVTCTAQWDESKSEVCISCANLAGEHLAKFQALQAYMPLQSFRRLLMQELKLTRHHDVRLVLQDGTLLTEGQDEKPLCTVLALELSGA
;
A
#
# COMPACT_ATOMS: atom_id res chain seq x y z
N MET A 1 -7.41 3.12 57.03
CA MET A 1 -6.60 2.60 55.91
C MET A 1 -7.41 1.49 55.31
N ASP A 2 -8.32 1.84 54.41
CA ASP A 2 -9.23 0.89 53.79
C ASP A 2 -8.61 0.35 52.51
N PHE A 3 -8.47 -0.96 52.47
CA PHE A 3 -8.05 -1.70 51.30
C PHE A 3 -9.19 -1.69 50.27
N MET A 4 -8.96 -1.02 49.14
CA MET A 4 -9.84 -1.15 47.97
C MET A 4 -9.78 -2.57 47.44
N HIS A 5 -10.93 -3.24 47.43
CA HIS A 5 -11.12 -4.51 46.74
C HIS A 5 -10.93 -4.34 45.21
N PRO A 6 -10.41 -5.36 44.51
CA PRO A 6 -10.34 -5.35 43.05
C PRO A 6 -11.77 -5.38 42.48
N MET A 7 -12.09 -4.42 41.61
CA MET A 7 -13.27 -4.50 40.77
C MET A 7 -13.05 -5.63 39.76
N ASP A 8 -13.73 -6.76 39.97
CA ASP A 8 -14.03 -7.72 38.91
C ASP A 8 -14.89 -6.99 37.86
N LEU A 9 -14.22 -6.50 36.80
CA LEU A 9 -14.87 -6.15 35.54
C LEU A 9 -15.21 -7.46 34.84
N ASP A 10 -16.34 -8.02 35.26
CA ASP A 10 -17.04 -9.09 34.61
C ASP A 10 -17.35 -8.64 33.17
N CYS A 11 -16.46 -9.01 32.24
CA CYS A 11 -16.55 -8.69 30.82
C CYS A 11 -17.66 -9.54 30.21
N LYS A 12 -18.90 -9.23 30.58
CA LYS A 12 -20.10 -9.79 29.97
C LYS A 12 -20.01 -9.46 28.48
N ARG A 13 -19.79 -10.50 27.67
CA ARG A 13 -19.95 -10.44 26.21
C ARG A 13 -21.23 -9.68 25.92
N LEU A 14 -21.10 -8.48 25.36
CA LEU A 14 -22.25 -7.74 24.87
C LEU A 14 -22.96 -8.65 23.87
N PRO A 15 -24.29 -8.86 23.99
CA PRO A 15 -25.01 -9.66 23.02
C PRO A 15 -24.78 -9.04 21.64
N PHE A 16 -24.33 -9.86 20.69
CA PHE A 16 -24.37 -9.49 19.28
C PHE A 16 -25.76 -8.90 18.98
N PRO A 17 -25.88 -7.76 18.30
CA PRO A 17 -27.19 -7.24 17.94
C PRO A 17 -27.85 -8.26 17.01
N THR A 18 -28.83 -8.97 17.55
CA THR A 18 -29.79 -9.75 16.77
C THR A 18 -30.47 -8.78 15.82
N LEU A 19 -30.26 -8.94 14.52
CA LEU A 19 -30.95 -8.17 13.48
C LEU A 19 -32.44 -8.52 13.53
N THR A 20 -33.20 -7.80 14.33
CA THR A 20 -34.67 -7.79 14.30
C THR A 20 -35.12 -6.43 13.81
N GLY A 21 -35.63 -6.39 12.58
CA GLY A 21 -36.17 -5.19 11.95
C GLY A 21 -36.54 -5.48 10.50
N GLU A 22 -37.82 -5.72 10.30
CA GLU A 22 -38.43 -6.15 9.05
C GLU A 22 -38.45 -5.04 7.97
N LYS A 23 -38.29 -5.49 6.72
CA LYS A 23 -38.52 -4.79 5.43
C LYS A 23 -37.44 -3.81 4.95
N LEU A 24 -36.65 -4.37 4.03
CA LEU A 24 -35.60 -3.77 3.20
C LEU A 24 -36.13 -2.93 2.02
N GLN A 25 -37.37 -2.45 2.08
CA GLN A 25 -38.07 -1.83 0.95
C GLN A 25 -38.60 -0.47 1.41
N ASP A 26 -38.27 0.57 0.65
CA ASP A 26 -38.63 2.00 0.83
C ASP A 26 -37.59 2.92 1.47
N ILE A 27 -36.30 2.66 1.21
CA ILE A 27 -35.37 3.77 0.95
C ILE A 27 -35.09 3.75 -0.55
N GLU A 28 -35.86 4.53 -1.32
CA GLU A 28 -35.42 4.99 -2.63
C GLU A 28 -34.12 5.78 -2.43
N LEU A 29 -32.99 5.08 -2.53
CA LEU A 29 -31.68 5.68 -2.64
C LEU A 29 -31.65 6.42 -3.98
N LYS A 30 -32.03 7.71 -3.96
CA LYS A 30 -31.82 8.61 -5.11
C LYS A 30 -30.33 8.52 -5.51
N PRO A 31 -29.98 8.08 -6.74
CA PRO A 31 -28.60 7.73 -7.10
C PRO A 31 -27.60 8.89 -7.18
N HIS A 32 -27.92 10.10 -6.71
CA HIS A 32 -27.10 11.29 -6.98
C HIS A 32 -26.94 12.17 -5.73
N SER A 33 -25.95 11.82 -4.90
CA SER A 33 -24.94 12.75 -4.35
C SER A 33 -23.93 11.98 -3.47
N LEU A 34 -23.34 10.91 -4.01
CA LEU A 34 -22.06 10.36 -3.52
C LEU A 34 -20.95 10.92 -4.41
N VAL A 35 -20.83 12.25 -4.48
CA VAL A 35 -19.66 12.86 -5.10
C VAL A 35 -18.61 13.03 -4.00
N PHE A 36 -18.08 11.91 -3.54
CA PHE A 36 -16.65 11.92 -3.24
C PHE A 36 -15.96 12.18 -4.60
N PRO A 37 -14.85 12.94 -4.67
CA PRO A 37 -13.97 12.72 -5.81
C PRO A 37 -13.79 11.20 -5.90
N THR A 38 -13.97 10.61 -7.09
CA THR A 38 -13.67 9.20 -7.31
C THR A 38 -12.39 8.91 -6.54
N PRO A 39 -12.38 7.97 -5.57
CA PRO A 39 -11.17 7.71 -4.80
C PRO A 39 -10.05 7.59 -5.82
N LEU A 40 -8.99 8.36 -5.61
CA LEU A 40 -7.98 8.64 -6.65
C LEU A 40 -7.45 7.34 -7.31
N LEU A 41 -7.61 6.21 -6.62
CA LEU A 41 -7.09 4.90 -6.96
C LEU A 41 -8.13 3.82 -6.63
N LYS A 42 -8.21 2.79 -7.48
CA LYS A 42 -9.09 1.63 -7.27
C LYS A 42 -8.43 0.61 -6.35
N MET A 43 -9.17 0.04 -5.40
CA MET A 43 -8.67 -0.99 -4.48
C MET A 43 -8.62 -2.38 -5.16
N PRO A 44 -7.80 -3.34 -4.68
CA PRO A 44 -7.66 -4.66 -5.27
C PRO A 44 -8.97 -5.44 -5.49
N HIS A 45 -9.95 -5.33 -4.58
CA HIS A 45 -11.27 -5.94 -4.76
C HIS A 45 -12.07 -5.27 -5.88
N GLU A 46 -11.84 -3.97 -6.12
CA GLU A 46 -12.41 -3.20 -7.24
C GLU A 46 -11.75 -3.57 -8.58
N LEU A 47 -10.59 -4.26 -8.55
CA LEU A 47 -9.84 -4.73 -9.71
C LEU A 47 -10.15 -6.18 -10.13
N HIS A 48 -11.06 -6.88 -9.45
CA HIS A 48 -11.48 -8.26 -9.78
C HIS A 48 -10.29 -9.24 -9.87
N LEU A 49 -9.34 -9.14 -8.95
CA LEU A 49 -8.20 -10.06 -8.91
C LEU A 49 -8.69 -11.49 -8.63
N GLY A 50 -8.30 -12.44 -9.48
CA GLY A 50 -8.71 -13.85 -9.39
C GLY A 50 -8.14 -14.62 -8.18
N SER A 51 -7.28 -14.00 -7.38
CA SER A 51 -6.69 -14.56 -6.17
C SER A 51 -6.57 -13.50 -5.08
N ALA A 52 -6.68 -13.93 -3.81
CA ALA A 52 -6.42 -13.05 -2.67
C ALA A 52 -4.98 -12.50 -2.73
N PRO A 53 -4.75 -11.24 -2.34
CA PRO A 53 -3.40 -10.70 -2.26
C PRO A 53 -2.55 -11.48 -1.23
N ASP A 54 -1.28 -11.69 -1.56
CA ASP A 54 -0.30 -12.39 -0.71
C ASP A 54 0.02 -11.65 0.61
N TYR A 55 -0.31 -10.37 0.66
CA TYR A 55 -0.05 -9.48 1.80
C TYR A 55 -1.23 -9.29 2.76
N VAL A 56 -2.38 -9.92 2.49
CA VAL A 56 -3.54 -9.91 3.40
C VAL A 56 -3.93 -11.33 3.75
N GLN A 57 -3.92 -11.63 5.04
CA GLN A 57 -4.37 -12.91 5.57
C GLN A 57 -5.58 -12.67 6.48
N LYS A 58 -6.62 -13.49 6.32
CA LYS A 58 -7.77 -13.50 7.22
C LYS A 58 -7.54 -14.52 8.31
N ASP A 59 -7.57 -14.07 9.56
CA ASP A 59 -7.41 -14.87 10.77
C ASP A 59 -8.70 -14.72 11.60
N GLY A 60 -9.71 -15.55 11.28
CA GLY A 60 -11.06 -15.37 11.78
C GLY A 60 -11.69 -14.05 11.31
N ASP A 61 -12.07 -13.20 12.26
CA ASP A 61 -12.60 -11.85 12.02
C ASP A 61 -11.51 -10.79 11.84
N ARG A 62 -10.23 -11.17 11.99
CA ARG A 62 -9.09 -10.26 11.96
C ARG A 62 -8.48 -10.19 10.58
N THR A 63 -7.99 -9.01 10.23
CA THR A 63 -7.21 -8.79 9.00
C THR A 63 -5.75 -8.63 9.38
N ARG A 64 -4.94 -9.64 9.10
CA ARG A 64 -3.49 -9.56 9.24
C ARG A 64 -2.88 -9.10 7.93
N VAL A 65 -1.92 -8.21 8.00
CA VAL A 65 -1.23 -7.65 6.84
C VAL A 65 0.26 -7.67 7.04
N THR A 66 0.99 -7.78 5.94
CA THR A 66 2.44 -7.59 5.94
C THR A 66 2.73 -6.18 5.42
N LEU A 67 3.66 -5.45 6.04
CA LEU A 67 4.06 -4.12 5.60
C LEU A 67 4.89 -4.15 4.32
N PRO A 68 4.81 -3.13 3.45
CA PRO A 68 4.06 -1.89 3.61
C PRO A 68 2.61 -2.11 3.24
N ILE A 69 1.75 -1.19 3.67
CA ILE A 69 0.35 -1.16 3.23
C ILE A 69 -0.15 0.27 3.10
N TYR A 70 -1.12 0.42 2.23
CA TYR A 70 -2.14 1.45 2.30
C TYR A 70 -3.44 0.77 2.74
N CYS A 71 -4.12 1.31 3.74
CA CYS A 71 -5.45 0.87 4.11
C CYS A 71 -6.42 2.04 4.07
N ARG A 72 -7.66 1.72 3.73
CA ARG A 72 -8.77 2.66 3.59
C ARG A 72 -10.00 2.06 4.24
N ALA A 73 -10.79 2.90 4.88
CA ALA A 73 -12.09 2.56 5.43
C ALA A 73 -13.04 3.73 5.26
N GLU A 74 -14.31 3.42 5.04
CA GLU A 74 -15.38 4.41 5.10
C GLU A 74 -16.07 4.32 6.46
N VAL A 75 -16.18 5.46 7.14
CA VAL A 75 -16.81 5.56 8.46
C VAL A 75 -17.96 6.56 8.44
N LEU A 76 -19.04 6.23 9.14
CA LEU A 76 -20.21 7.10 9.33
C LEU A 76 -20.35 7.41 10.82
N PRO A 77 -19.85 8.58 11.28
CA PRO A 77 -20.04 9.05 12.64
C PRO A 77 -21.52 9.39 12.88
N LEU A 78 -22.09 8.91 13.98
CA LEU A 78 -23.54 9.09 14.26
C LEU A 78 -23.83 10.30 15.17
N ALA A 79 -22.81 10.87 15.81
CA ALA A 79 -22.92 12.02 16.70
C ALA A 79 -21.71 12.95 16.57
N ALA A 80 -21.87 14.19 17.08
CA ALA A 80 -20.86 15.25 16.98
C ALA A 80 -19.61 15.01 17.85
N ASP A 81 -19.66 14.06 18.77
CA ASP A 81 -18.57 13.62 19.63
C ASP A 81 -18.00 12.26 19.22
N THR A 82 -18.47 11.70 18.09
CA THR A 82 -18.04 10.37 17.67
C THR A 82 -16.56 10.36 17.26
N GLU A 83 -15.83 9.44 17.86
CA GLU A 83 -14.44 9.12 17.54
C GLU A 83 -14.36 7.78 16.79
N CYS A 84 -13.54 7.75 15.75
CA CYS A 84 -13.26 6.62 14.88
C CYS A 84 -11.75 6.40 14.84
N PHE A 85 -11.31 5.18 15.14
CA PHE A 85 -9.90 4.84 15.15
C PHE A 85 -9.60 3.82 14.06
N LEU A 86 -8.52 4.06 13.32
CA LEU A 86 -7.88 3.08 12.44
C LEU A 86 -6.58 2.66 13.12
N ILE A 87 -6.44 1.37 13.39
CA ILE A 87 -5.37 0.83 14.22
C ILE A 87 -4.59 -0.27 13.48
N ALA A 88 -3.26 -0.26 13.67
CA ALA A 88 -2.36 -1.34 13.30
C ALA A 88 -1.62 -1.85 14.55
N THR A 89 -1.72 -3.14 14.87
CA THR A 89 -1.20 -3.74 16.12
C THR A 89 -0.68 -5.15 15.89
N GLN A 90 0.39 -5.57 16.56
CA GLN A 90 0.89 -6.95 16.49
C GLN A 90 0.05 -7.90 17.35
N ASN A 91 -0.47 -7.45 18.50
CA ASN A 91 -1.04 -8.35 19.51
C ASN A 91 -2.55 -8.25 19.74
N CYS A 92 -3.25 -7.28 19.13
CA CYS A 92 -4.69 -7.09 19.27
C CYS A 92 -5.17 -6.96 20.72
N ARG A 93 -4.30 -6.49 21.63
CA ARG A 93 -4.68 -6.34 23.03
C ARG A 93 -5.66 -5.20 23.21
N GLY A 94 -6.57 -5.38 24.16
CA GLY A 94 -7.47 -4.32 24.58
C GLY A 94 -6.72 -3.11 25.10
N TRP A 95 -7.37 -1.96 25.03
CA TRP A 95 -6.84 -0.73 25.58
C TRP A 95 -6.44 -0.87 27.05
N GLY A 96 -5.29 -0.30 27.42
CA GLY A 96 -4.76 -0.34 28.78
C GLY A 96 -4.15 -1.69 29.21
N GLN A 97 -4.14 -2.70 28.34
CA GLN A 97 -3.68 -4.06 28.69
C GLN A 97 -2.28 -4.43 28.17
N GLY A 98 -1.35 -3.49 27.95
CA GLY A 98 -0.06 -3.92 27.39
C GLY A 98 -0.05 -4.07 25.87
N GLY A 99 -0.63 -3.14 25.09
CA GLY A 99 -0.64 -3.19 23.61
C GLY A 99 0.51 -2.44 22.90
N ASP A 100 0.77 -2.87 21.67
CA ASP A 100 1.62 -2.21 20.69
C ASP A 100 0.73 -1.76 19.51
N GLY A 101 0.95 -0.58 18.96
CA GLY A 101 0.26 -0.23 17.73
C GLY A 101 0.30 1.23 17.30
N LEU A 102 0.17 1.40 15.98
CA LEU A 102 -0.10 2.70 15.38
C LEU A 102 -1.60 2.97 15.43
N THR A 103 -2.00 4.08 16.04
CA THR A 103 -3.40 4.49 16.07
C THR A 103 -3.58 5.84 15.39
N VAL A 104 -4.40 5.83 14.34
CA VAL A 104 -5.01 7.03 13.78
C VAL A 104 -6.30 7.29 14.53
N SER A 105 -6.44 8.48 15.10
CA SER A 105 -7.63 8.92 15.81
C SER A 105 -8.30 10.04 15.03
N SER A 106 -9.56 9.86 14.68
CA SER A 106 -10.33 10.85 13.94
C SER A 106 -11.67 11.04 14.61
N GLY A 107 -12.11 12.27 14.80
CA GLY A 107 -13.42 12.57 15.36
C GLY A 107 -14.11 13.67 14.58
N VAL A 108 -15.39 13.88 14.88
CA VAL A 108 -16.12 15.02 14.35
C VAL A 108 -15.59 16.34 14.90
N ASN A 109 -14.99 16.33 16.10
CA ASN A 109 -14.49 17.51 16.81
C ASN A 109 -12.96 17.53 17.00
N ARG A 110 -12.23 16.52 16.53
CA ARG A 110 -10.79 16.40 16.74
C ARG A 110 -10.11 15.56 15.67
N THR A 111 -8.80 15.75 15.53
CA THR A 111 -7.95 14.88 14.71
C THR A 111 -6.68 14.59 15.46
N ASP A 112 -6.38 13.33 15.69
CA ASP A 112 -5.18 12.91 16.41
C ASP A 112 -4.43 11.79 15.70
N PHE A 113 -3.11 11.88 15.76
CA PHE A 113 -2.24 10.85 15.22
C PHE A 113 -1.29 10.44 16.29
N THR A 114 -1.40 9.18 16.69
CA THR A 114 -0.68 8.67 17.85
C THR A 114 -0.12 7.31 17.51
N PHE A 115 1.18 7.26 17.27
CA PHE A 115 1.90 6.00 17.28
C PHE A 115 2.27 5.64 18.71
N ARG A 116 2.06 4.39 19.10
CA ARG A 116 2.38 3.90 20.45
C ARG A 116 3.15 2.59 20.31
N SER A 117 4.40 2.56 20.75
CA SER A 117 5.06 1.31 21.08
C SER A 117 4.98 1.11 22.61
N GLY A 118 4.82 -0.13 23.07
CA GLY A 118 4.84 -0.47 24.50
C GLY A 118 3.89 0.33 25.42
N VAL A 119 2.61 0.48 25.05
CA VAL A 119 1.47 1.14 25.76
C VAL A 119 1.61 2.62 26.10
N PHE A 120 2.79 3.07 26.51
CA PHE A 120 3.04 4.41 27.04
C PHE A 120 4.47 4.91 26.75
N GLN A 121 5.27 4.21 25.94
CA GLN A 121 6.63 4.63 25.62
C GLN A 121 6.72 5.16 24.19
N GLY A 122 7.20 6.39 24.07
CA GLY A 122 7.56 7.00 22.80
C GLY A 122 6.37 7.36 21.93
N PHE A 123 6.20 8.66 21.70
CA PHE A 123 5.48 9.14 20.54
C PHE A 123 6.54 9.57 19.53
N PRO A 124 6.66 8.92 18.36
CA PRO A 124 7.53 9.41 17.30
C PRO A 124 7.07 10.81 16.96
N ARG A 125 8.02 11.62 16.52
CA ARG A 125 7.74 13.01 16.21
C ARG A 125 6.76 13.07 15.03
N VAL A 126 5.53 13.44 15.33
CA VAL A 126 4.48 13.63 14.33
C VAL A 126 4.60 15.02 13.72
N THR A 127 4.60 15.06 12.39
CA THR A 127 4.44 16.29 11.61
C THR A 127 2.98 16.45 11.23
N ARG A 128 2.30 17.44 11.80
CA ARG A 128 0.92 17.80 11.43
C ARG A 128 0.93 18.63 10.15
N GLN A 129 0.06 18.27 9.22
CA GLN A 129 -0.11 18.92 7.91
C GLN A 129 -1.47 19.64 7.81
N GLY A 130 -2.47 19.15 8.56
CA GLY A 130 -3.80 19.73 8.62
C GLY A 130 -4.60 19.23 9.81
N SER A 131 -5.85 19.65 9.89
CA SER A 131 -6.81 19.16 10.90
C SER A 131 -8.22 18.93 10.33
N PRO A 132 -8.36 18.26 9.16
CA PRO A 132 -9.67 17.98 8.59
C PRO A 132 -10.47 17.03 9.49
N MET A 133 -11.65 17.43 9.94
CA MET A 133 -12.47 16.63 10.84
C MET A 133 -13.43 15.71 10.08
N LEU A 134 -13.98 14.71 10.78
CA LEU A 134 -15.07 13.91 10.25
C LEU A 134 -16.35 14.74 10.18
N ARG A 135 -17.15 14.51 9.14
CA ARG A 135 -18.47 15.13 9.01
C ARG A 135 -19.52 14.20 9.64
N SER A 136 -20.25 14.71 10.63
CA SER A 136 -21.31 13.96 11.32
C SER A 136 -22.42 13.59 10.34
N LEU A 137 -22.97 12.37 10.46
CA LEU A 137 -24.04 11.84 9.60
C LEU A 137 -23.68 11.78 8.11
N GLU A 138 -22.39 11.91 7.78
CA GLU A 138 -21.86 11.72 6.43
C GLU A 138 -20.86 10.55 6.42
N TRP A 139 -20.79 9.85 5.29
CA TRP A 139 -19.67 8.93 5.08
C TRP A 139 -18.39 9.73 4.95
N ASN A 140 -17.35 9.29 5.63
CA ASN A 140 -16.02 9.88 5.59
C ASN A 140 -15.03 8.80 5.22
N GLU A 141 -13.97 9.19 4.51
CA GLU A 141 -12.84 8.30 4.25
C GLU A 141 -11.79 8.50 5.35
N LEU A 142 -11.38 7.40 5.98
CA LEU A 142 -10.15 7.29 6.73
C LEU A 142 -9.18 6.45 5.91
N SER A 143 -7.96 6.95 5.72
CA SER A 143 -6.91 6.14 5.13
C SER A 143 -5.58 6.33 5.80
N MET A 144 -4.76 5.29 5.76
CA MET A 144 -3.47 5.22 6.43
C MET A 144 -2.48 4.47 5.56
N VAL A 145 -1.27 4.98 5.51
CA VAL A 145 -0.10 4.30 4.99
C VAL A 145 0.75 3.90 6.17
N LEU A 146 1.27 2.67 6.11
CA LEU A 146 2.20 2.16 7.10
C LEU A 146 3.31 1.36 6.40
N SER A 147 4.56 1.71 6.70
CA SER A 147 5.76 0.94 6.45
C SER A 147 6.56 0.81 7.75
N GLU A 148 7.71 0.14 7.71
CA GLU A 148 8.62 0.07 8.87
C GLU A 148 9.27 1.42 9.24
N THR A 149 9.27 2.36 8.29
CA THR A 149 10.03 3.62 8.36
C THR A 149 9.15 4.87 8.29
N LEU A 150 7.87 4.71 7.99
CA LEU A 150 6.94 5.82 7.82
C LEU A 150 5.52 5.39 8.17
N ALA A 151 4.79 6.33 8.76
CA ALA A 151 3.34 6.29 8.74
C ALA A 151 2.73 7.64 8.39
N SER A 152 1.55 7.61 7.80
CA SER A 152 0.80 8.80 7.43
C SER A 152 -0.69 8.49 7.39
N TYR A 153 -1.54 9.48 7.59
CA TYR A 153 -2.98 9.30 7.46
C TYR A 153 -3.71 10.50 6.88
N TRP A 154 -4.85 10.21 6.27
CA TRP A 154 -5.71 11.16 5.60
C TRP A 154 -7.14 11.03 6.10
N ILE A 155 -7.85 12.16 6.04
CA ILE A 155 -9.30 12.21 6.20
C ILE A 155 -9.87 12.87 4.95
N ASN A 156 -10.79 12.19 4.27
CA ASN A 156 -11.44 12.69 3.04
C ASN A 156 -10.41 13.19 2.00
N GLY A 157 -9.33 12.42 1.78
CA GLY A 157 -8.26 12.74 0.83
C GLY A 157 -7.26 13.82 1.27
N MET A 158 -7.44 14.45 2.44
CA MET A 158 -6.52 15.47 2.96
C MET A 158 -5.53 14.87 3.96
N LEU A 159 -4.23 15.09 3.74
CA LEU A 159 -3.17 14.61 4.63
C LEU A 159 -3.27 15.33 5.97
N VAL A 160 -3.37 14.57 7.05
CA VAL A 160 -3.55 15.13 8.39
C VAL A 160 -2.23 15.13 9.15
N ALA A 161 -1.56 13.99 9.18
CA ALA A 161 -0.24 13.90 9.79
C ALA A 161 0.60 12.76 9.20
N SER A 162 1.90 12.87 9.44
CA SER A 162 2.89 11.83 9.15
C SER A 162 3.93 11.73 10.25
N CYS A 163 4.59 10.59 10.36
CA CYS A 163 5.79 10.42 11.16
C CYS A 163 6.80 9.55 10.43
N LYS A 164 8.08 9.87 10.59
CA LYS A 164 9.16 8.93 10.31
C LYS A 164 9.30 8.01 11.50
N LEU A 165 9.54 6.74 11.22
CA LEU A 165 9.67 5.67 12.21
C LEU A 165 11.12 5.22 12.23
N GLU A 166 11.70 5.21 13.41
CA GLU A 166 13.03 4.66 13.64
C GLU A 166 12.96 3.13 13.76
N PRO A 167 14.08 2.40 13.51
CA PRO A 167 14.12 0.96 13.67
C PRO A 167 13.63 0.51 15.06
N GLY A 168 12.67 -0.42 15.09
CA GLY A 168 12.07 -0.94 16.32
C GLY A 168 10.90 -0.12 16.87
N GLU A 169 10.58 1.04 16.28
CA GLU A 169 9.33 1.72 16.61
C GLU A 169 8.13 0.88 16.15
N VAL A 170 8.16 0.39 14.91
CA VAL A 170 7.19 -0.62 14.44
C VAL A 170 7.50 -1.99 15.06
N PRO A 171 6.53 -2.61 15.77
CA PRO A 171 6.78 -3.80 16.56
C PRO A 171 7.00 -5.07 15.73
N ALA A 172 6.47 -5.11 14.50
CA ALA A 172 6.66 -6.20 13.56
C ALA A 172 6.34 -5.79 12.11
N ALA A 173 6.90 -6.52 11.15
CA ALA A 173 6.54 -6.41 9.73
C ALA A 173 5.14 -6.97 9.43
N GLU A 174 4.59 -7.82 10.30
CA GLU A 174 3.20 -8.31 10.22
C GLU A 174 2.36 -7.71 11.34
N LEU A 175 1.23 -7.09 10.98
CA LEU A 175 0.34 -6.42 11.91
C LEU A 175 -1.11 -6.80 11.62
N TYR A 176 -1.95 -6.77 12.63
CA TYR A 176 -3.39 -6.76 12.49
C TYR A 176 -3.87 -5.34 12.25
N LEU A 177 -4.74 -5.17 11.25
CA LEU A 177 -5.44 -3.93 10.98
C LEU A 177 -6.91 -4.04 11.38
N GLY A 178 -7.44 -2.93 11.89
CA GLY A 178 -8.85 -2.86 12.21
C GLY A 178 -9.33 -1.44 12.50
N LEU A 179 -10.61 -1.38 12.83
CA LEU A 179 -11.27 -0.17 13.30
C LEU A 179 -11.79 -0.40 14.72
N THR A 180 -11.70 0.62 15.57
CA THR A 180 -12.20 0.57 16.95
C THR A 180 -12.79 1.92 17.35
N SER A 181 -13.65 1.92 18.37
CA SER A 181 -14.06 3.13 19.12
C SER A 181 -13.72 2.98 20.60
N TYR A 182 -13.72 4.08 21.35
CA TYR A 182 -13.71 4.03 22.81
C TYR A 182 -15.13 3.90 23.38
N SER A 183 -15.97 4.90 23.12
CA SER A 183 -17.28 5.06 23.78
C SER A 183 -18.42 5.33 22.80
N THR A 184 -18.12 5.68 21.56
CA THR A 184 -19.11 6.11 20.57
C THR A 184 -19.30 5.06 19.47
N ALA A 185 -20.55 4.88 19.04
CA ALA A 185 -20.85 4.00 17.92
C ALA A 185 -20.70 4.74 16.58
N TYR A 186 -20.13 4.05 15.59
CA TYR A 186 -20.12 4.48 14.20
C TYR A 186 -20.32 3.28 13.28
N ARG A 187 -20.70 3.53 12.03
CA ARG A 187 -20.79 2.45 11.02
C ARG A 187 -19.55 2.43 10.15
N VAL A 188 -19.19 1.25 9.66
CA VAL A 188 -18.03 1.03 8.81
C VAL A 188 -18.44 0.29 7.55
N ARG A 189 -17.83 0.63 6.42
CA ARG A 189 -17.86 -0.16 5.19
C ARG A 189 -16.58 0.07 4.38
N GLY A 190 -16.40 -0.68 3.29
CA GLY A 190 -15.29 -0.48 2.36
C GLY A 190 -13.92 -0.51 3.04
N PHE A 191 -13.71 -1.49 3.93
CA PHE A 191 -12.42 -1.68 4.58
C PHE A 191 -11.51 -2.48 3.67
N ASP A 192 -10.44 -1.83 3.21
CA ASP A 192 -9.58 -2.37 2.19
C ASP A 192 -8.12 -2.09 2.45
N VAL A 193 -7.29 -3.00 1.95
CA VAL A 193 -5.84 -2.96 2.06
C VAL A 193 -5.24 -3.13 0.68
N SER A 194 -4.31 -2.25 0.33
CA SER A 194 -3.61 -2.24 -0.94
C SER A 194 -2.11 -2.15 -0.73
N ARG A 195 -1.36 -2.86 -1.57
CA ARG A 195 0.07 -2.63 -1.81
C ARG A 195 0.33 -2.02 -3.18
N ASP A 196 -0.68 -1.40 -3.78
CA ASP A 196 -0.54 -0.79 -5.10
C ASP A 196 0.65 0.22 -5.08
N PRO A 197 1.68 0.01 -5.91
CA PRO A 197 2.82 0.90 -5.95
C PRO A 197 2.45 2.32 -6.35
N ALA A 198 1.35 2.55 -7.10
CA ALA A 198 0.88 3.90 -7.42
C ALA A 198 0.48 4.69 -6.17
N VAL A 199 -0.07 3.99 -5.16
CA VAL A 199 -0.44 4.56 -3.87
C VAL A 199 0.80 4.71 -3.00
N LEU A 200 1.58 3.64 -2.87
CA LEU A 200 2.73 3.59 -1.97
C LEU A 200 3.88 4.48 -2.43
N GLN A 201 4.09 4.74 -3.72
CA GLN A 201 5.13 5.68 -4.18
C GLN A 201 4.88 7.13 -3.73
N ARG A 202 3.68 7.47 -3.27
CA ARG A 202 3.38 8.82 -2.75
C ARG A 202 3.99 9.05 -1.36
N VAL A 203 4.48 7.98 -0.73
CA VAL A 203 4.71 7.93 0.71
C VAL A 203 5.96 7.12 1.04
N CYS A 204 6.24 6.03 0.34
CA CYS A 204 7.47 5.27 0.42
C CYS A 204 8.50 5.78 -0.61
N THR A 205 9.76 5.78 -0.23
CA THR A 205 10.90 5.99 -1.14
C THR A 205 11.01 4.84 -2.14
N LEU A 206 11.67 5.07 -3.28
CA LEU A 206 11.90 4.02 -4.28
C LEU A 206 12.67 2.83 -3.70
N GLN A 207 13.61 3.06 -2.78
CA GLN A 207 14.37 2.01 -2.12
C GLN A 207 13.49 1.13 -1.23
N GLU A 208 12.62 1.74 -0.42
CA GLU A 208 11.63 1.02 0.38
C GLU A 208 10.72 0.21 -0.54
N MET A 209 10.17 0.84 -1.57
CA MET A 209 9.33 0.16 -2.57
C MET A 209 9.99 -1.08 -3.21
N ARG A 210 11.30 -1.02 -3.46
CA ARG A 210 12.11 -2.15 -3.96
C ARG A 210 12.30 -3.25 -2.91
N GLN A 211 12.68 -2.89 -1.68
CA GLN A 211 12.86 -3.85 -0.57
C GLN A 211 11.58 -4.61 -0.24
N LEU A 212 10.44 -3.97 -0.46
CA LEU A 212 9.13 -4.48 -0.12
C LEU A 212 8.58 -5.45 -1.18
N GLY A 213 9.32 -5.70 -2.27
CA GLY A 213 8.91 -6.60 -3.36
C GLY A 213 7.61 -6.16 -4.06
N VAL A 214 7.21 -4.91 -3.86
CA VAL A 214 5.96 -4.35 -4.37
C VAL A 214 6.04 -4.18 -5.89
N PHE A 215 7.24 -3.95 -6.41
CA PHE A 215 7.49 -4.10 -7.82
C PHE A 215 7.61 -5.58 -8.18
N LYS A 216 6.79 -6.03 -9.14
CA LYS A 216 7.00 -7.33 -9.76
C LYS A 216 8.25 -7.23 -10.61
N GLU A 217 9.39 -7.63 -10.04
CA GLU A 217 10.64 -7.67 -10.77
C GLU A 217 10.50 -8.64 -11.94
N LYS A 218 10.78 -8.15 -13.15
CA LYS A 218 10.91 -8.98 -14.34
C LYS A 218 12.34 -8.91 -14.81
N VAL A 219 13.05 -10.02 -14.61
CA VAL A 219 14.38 -10.21 -15.20
C VAL A 219 14.18 -10.66 -16.64
N VAL A 220 14.74 -9.88 -17.57
CA VAL A 220 14.69 -10.13 -19.01
C VAL A 220 16.11 -10.28 -19.52
N THR A 221 16.43 -11.45 -20.03
CA THR A 221 17.69 -11.71 -20.71
C THR A 221 17.60 -11.18 -22.14
N CYS A 222 18.52 -10.31 -22.53
CA CYS A 222 18.62 -9.73 -23.85
C CYS A 222 19.75 -10.40 -24.63
N THR A 223 19.49 -10.75 -25.88
CA THR A 223 20.49 -11.21 -26.84
C THR A 223 20.46 -10.28 -28.03
N ALA A 224 21.62 -9.75 -28.40
CA ALA A 224 21.71 -8.72 -29.44
C ALA A 224 22.52 -9.18 -30.64
N GLN A 225 22.08 -8.77 -31.83
CA GLN A 225 22.84 -8.90 -33.08
C GLN A 225 22.91 -7.53 -33.74
N TRP A 226 24.11 -7.06 -34.03
CA TRP A 226 24.33 -5.76 -34.67
C TRP A 226 24.70 -5.95 -36.14
N ASP A 227 23.95 -5.29 -37.01
CA ASP A 227 24.28 -5.12 -38.43
C ASP A 227 24.96 -3.75 -38.59
N GLU A 228 26.29 -3.74 -38.59
CA GLU A 228 27.10 -2.53 -38.75
C GLU A 228 26.77 -1.80 -40.06
N SER A 229 26.50 -2.57 -41.14
CA SER A 229 26.26 -2.01 -42.47
C SER A 229 25.01 -1.13 -42.53
N LYS A 230 24.02 -1.42 -41.67
CA LYS A 230 22.76 -0.68 -41.57
C LYS A 230 22.67 0.19 -40.32
N SER A 231 23.65 0.10 -39.41
CA SER A 231 23.57 0.72 -38.08
C SER A 231 22.31 0.28 -37.30
N GLU A 232 21.96 -1.00 -37.41
CA GLU A 232 20.74 -1.58 -36.85
C GLU A 232 21.04 -2.72 -35.88
N VAL A 233 20.30 -2.81 -34.78
CA VAL A 233 20.40 -3.87 -33.78
C VAL A 233 19.10 -4.68 -33.76
N CYS A 234 19.23 -6.00 -33.79
CA CYS A 234 18.14 -6.93 -33.49
C CYS A 234 18.30 -7.42 -32.05
N ILE A 235 17.26 -7.29 -31.23
CA ILE A 235 17.28 -7.73 -29.83
C ILE A 235 16.19 -8.78 -29.62
N SER A 236 16.59 -9.95 -29.12
CA SER A 236 15.68 -10.99 -28.65
C SER A 236 15.68 -11.00 -27.12
N CYS A 237 14.50 -11.07 -26.52
CA CYS A 237 14.30 -11.01 -25.07
C CYS A 237 13.69 -12.31 -24.57
N ALA A 238 14.23 -12.88 -23.49
CA ALA A 238 13.73 -14.10 -22.85
C ALA A 238 13.61 -13.92 -21.33
N ASN A 239 12.80 -14.74 -20.66
CA ASN A 239 12.78 -14.80 -19.19
C ASN A 239 13.89 -15.73 -18.64
N LEU A 240 13.97 -15.86 -17.31
CA LEU A 240 14.95 -16.73 -16.65
C LEU A 240 14.83 -18.22 -17.01
N ALA A 241 13.65 -18.67 -17.47
CA ALA A 241 13.44 -20.03 -17.95
C ALA A 241 13.84 -20.22 -19.43
N GLY A 242 14.32 -19.17 -20.09
CA GLY A 242 14.65 -19.17 -21.52
C GLY A 242 13.44 -19.02 -22.44
N GLU A 243 12.24 -18.78 -21.90
CA GLU A 243 11.05 -18.57 -22.71
C GLU A 243 11.11 -17.21 -23.40
N HIS A 244 10.84 -17.22 -24.71
CA HIS A 244 10.84 -16.01 -25.51
C HIS A 244 9.73 -15.04 -25.08
N LEU A 245 10.11 -13.81 -24.75
CA LEU A 245 9.21 -12.75 -24.33
C LEU A 245 8.88 -11.75 -25.44
N ALA A 246 9.89 -11.28 -26.18
CA ALA A 246 9.73 -10.26 -27.22
C ALA A 246 10.92 -10.27 -28.19
N LYS A 247 10.70 -9.79 -29.42
CA LYS A 247 11.75 -9.60 -30.42
C LYS A 247 11.60 -8.26 -31.11
N PHE A 248 12.70 -7.52 -31.19
CA PHE A 248 12.79 -6.24 -31.85
C PHE A 248 13.74 -6.35 -33.02
N GLN A 249 13.29 -5.93 -34.20
CA GLN A 249 14.08 -5.94 -35.43
C GLN A 249 14.35 -4.50 -35.85
N ALA A 250 15.54 -4.27 -36.44
CA ALA A 250 15.93 -2.98 -37.00
C ALA A 250 15.84 -1.79 -36.00
N LEU A 251 16.22 -2.02 -34.73
CA LEU A 251 16.38 -0.91 -33.78
C LEU A 251 17.59 -0.07 -34.17
N GLN A 252 17.49 1.25 -34.08
CA GLN A 252 18.63 2.13 -34.34
C GLN A 252 19.76 1.85 -33.34
N ALA A 253 20.97 1.57 -33.82
CA ALA A 253 22.12 1.25 -32.97
C ALA A 253 22.45 2.35 -31.94
N TYR A 254 22.20 3.61 -32.32
CA TYR A 254 22.41 4.80 -31.49
C TYR A 254 21.21 5.15 -30.59
N MET A 255 20.16 4.32 -30.56
CA MET A 255 19.06 4.49 -29.62
C MET A 255 19.60 4.39 -28.18
N PRO A 256 19.22 5.31 -27.26
CA PRO A 256 19.56 5.17 -25.85
C PRO A 256 18.91 3.92 -25.24
N LEU A 257 19.62 3.25 -24.33
CA LEU A 257 19.10 2.08 -23.62
C LEU A 257 17.75 2.37 -22.93
N GLN A 258 17.56 3.59 -22.41
CA GLN A 258 16.30 4.00 -21.80
C GLN A 258 15.11 3.90 -22.76
N SER A 259 15.31 4.31 -24.01
CA SER A 259 14.27 4.27 -25.04
C SER A 259 13.89 2.83 -25.37
N PHE A 260 14.88 1.93 -25.43
CA PHE A 260 14.63 0.50 -25.57
C PHE A 260 13.87 -0.09 -24.37
N ARG A 261 14.24 0.25 -23.13
CA ARG A 261 13.48 -0.17 -21.93
C ARG A 261 12.00 0.20 -22.04
N ARG A 262 11.69 1.44 -22.47
CA ARG A 262 10.30 1.89 -22.66
C ARG A 262 9.57 1.07 -23.73
N LEU A 263 10.22 0.79 -24.86
CA LEU A 263 9.66 -0.05 -25.92
C LEU A 263 9.39 -1.48 -25.41
N LEU A 264 10.33 -2.07 -24.69
CA LEU A 264 10.17 -3.40 -24.11
C LEU A 264 9.04 -3.44 -23.08
N MET A 265 8.96 -2.45 -22.19
CA MET A 265 7.87 -2.36 -21.21
C MET A 265 6.51 -2.26 -21.91
N GLN A 266 6.42 -1.48 -23.00
CA GLN A 266 5.21 -1.36 -23.80
C GLN A 266 4.84 -2.69 -24.47
N GLU A 267 5.80 -3.36 -25.11
CA GLU A 267 5.60 -4.64 -25.81
C GLU A 267 5.13 -5.74 -24.84
N LEU A 268 5.76 -5.82 -23.68
CA LEU A 268 5.42 -6.77 -22.63
C LEU A 268 4.16 -6.39 -21.85
N LYS A 269 3.49 -5.29 -22.23
CA LYS A 269 2.30 -4.72 -21.57
C LYS A 269 2.51 -4.54 -20.06
N LEU A 270 3.74 -4.17 -19.68
CA LEU A 270 4.11 -3.97 -18.30
C LEU A 270 3.60 -2.60 -17.85
N THR A 271 2.94 -2.60 -16.71
CA THR A 271 2.53 -1.38 -16.02
C THR A 271 3.74 -0.72 -15.35
N ARG A 272 3.59 0.53 -14.87
CA ARG A 272 4.59 1.28 -14.07
C ARG A 272 5.00 0.59 -12.75
N HIS A 273 4.45 -0.59 -12.49
CA HIS A 273 4.60 -1.40 -11.29
C HIS A 273 5.52 -2.59 -11.49
N HIS A 274 6.09 -2.74 -12.68
CA HIS A 274 7.12 -3.74 -12.96
C HIS A 274 8.47 -3.06 -13.01
N ASP A 275 9.42 -3.57 -12.23
CA ASP A 275 10.83 -3.21 -12.36
C ASP A 275 11.46 -4.19 -13.35
N VAL A 276 11.84 -3.71 -14.53
CA VAL A 276 12.42 -4.55 -15.58
C VAL A 276 13.94 -4.50 -15.49
N ARG A 277 14.53 -5.61 -15.08
CA ARG A 277 15.98 -5.79 -15.04
C ARG A 277 16.43 -6.45 -16.33
N LEU A 278 17.23 -5.72 -17.11
CA LEU A 278 17.81 -6.25 -18.35
C LEU A 278 19.14 -6.89 -18.02
N VAL A 279 19.34 -8.13 -18.46
CA VAL A 279 20.56 -8.89 -18.24
C VAL A 279 21.06 -9.38 -19.59
N LEU A 280 22.36 -9.31 -19.84
CA LEU A 280 22.96 -9.89 -21.06
C LEU A 280 23.11 -11.42 -20.90
N GLN A 281 23.40 -12.15 -21.98
CA GLN A 281 23.63 -13.59 -21.94
C GLN A 281 24.79 -13.99 -21.01
N ASP A 282 25.80 -13.12 -20.87
CA ASP A 282 26.92 -13.32 -19.95
C ASP A 282 26.58 -13.08 -18.47
N GLY A 283 25.34 -12.70 -18.16
CA GLY A 283 24.86 -12.38 -16.82
C GLY A 283 25.07 -10.92 -16.40
N THR A 284 25.63 -10.07 -17.26
CA THR A 284 25.83 -8.64 -16.96
C THR A 284 24.50 -7.93 -16.81
N LEU A 285 24.24 -7.37 -15.62
CA LEU A 285 23.07 -6.56 -15.34
C LEU A 285 23.23 -5.15 -15.95
N LEU A 286 22.32 -4.76 -16.83
CA LEU A 286 22.26 -3.40 -17.35
C LEU A 286 21.54 -2.52 -16.32
N THR A 287 22.24 -1.50 -15.83
CA THR A 287 21.75 -0.59 -14.77
C THR A 287 21.19 0.71 -15.35
N GLU A 288 20.43 1.46 -14.54
CA GLU A 288 19.94 2.81 -14.92
C GLU A 288 21.09 3.79 -15.22
N GLY A 289 22.28 3.60 -14.65
CA GLY A 289 23.46 4.42 -14.96
C GLY A 289 23.97 4.27 -16.40
N GLN A 290 23.44 3.29 -17.16
CA GLN A 290 23.75 3.07 -18.57
C GLN A 290 22.63 3.52 -19.51
N ASP A 291 21.54 4.09 -18.99
CA ASP A 291 20.33 4.41 -19.77
C ASP A 291 20.56 5.42 -20.90
N GLU A 292 21.52 6.33 -20.73
CA GLU A 292 21.93 7.32 -21.74
C GLU A 292 22.88 6.75 -22.80
N LYS A 293 23.44 5.55 -22.58
CA LYS A 293 24.39 4.95 -23.51
C LYS A 293 23.65 4.36 -24.72
N PRO A 294 24.24 4.46 -25.92
CA PRO A 294 23.74 3.79 -27.12
C PRO A 294 23.62 2.27 -26.95
N LEU A 295 22.59 1.66 -27.56
CA LEU A 295 22.42 0.21 -27.58
C LEU A 295 23.68 -0.50 -28.10
N CYS A 296 24.29 -0.03 -29.19
CA CYS A 296 25.52 -0.64 -29.70
C CYS A 296 26.66 -0.62 -28.68
N THR A 297 26.76 0.39 -27.82
CA THR A 297 27.81 0.46 -26.78
C THR A 297 27.52 -0.48 -25.63
N VAL A 298 26.26 -0.58 -25.19
CA VAL A 298 25.88 -1.40 -24.04
C VAL A 298 25.85 -2.89 -24.39
N LEU A 299 25.47 -3.21 -25.63
CA LEU A 299 25.31 -4.58 -26.13
C LEU A 299 26.56 -5.10 -26.85
N ALA A 300 27.58 -4.25 -27.10
CA ALA A 300 28.86 -4.62 -27.73
C ALA A 300 29.64 -5.71 -27.00
N LEU A 301 29.43 -5.88 -25.69
CA LEU A 301 30.09 -6.93 -24.92
C LEU A 301 29.74 -8.35 -25.43
N GLU A 302 28.55 -8.54 -26.03
CA GLU A 302 28.20 -9.81 -26.68
C GLU A 302 28.80 -9.97 -28.09
N LEU A 303 29.05 -8.86 -28.78
CA LEU A 303 29.43 -8.85 -30.20
C LEU A 303 30.93 -9.11 -30.43
N SER A 304 31.74 -9.00 -29.39
CA SER A 304 33.19 -9.26 -29.44
C SER A 304 33.59 -10.70 -29.10
N GLY A 305 32.62 -11.56 -28.75
CA GLY A 305 32.83 -12.94 -28.31
C GLY A 305 32.31 -14.02 -29.26
N ALA A 306 31.85 -13.67 -30.46
CA ALA A 306 31.33 -14.59 -31.49
C ALA A 306 32.26 -14.68 -32.70
#